data_AF-A0A1H7TH62-F1
#
_entry.id   AF-A0A1H7TH62-F1
#
_cell.length_a   1.000
_cell.length_b   1.000
_cell.length_c   1.000
_cell.angle_alpha   90.00
_cell.angle_beta   90.00
_cell.angle_gamma   90.00
#
_symmetry.space_group_name_H-M   'P 1'
#
loop_
_entity.id
_entity.type
_entity.pdbx_description
1 polymer ?
#
loop_
_entity_poly.entity_id
_entity_poly.type
_entity_poly.pdbx_seq_one_letter_code
_entity_poly.pdbx_strand_id
1 'polypeptide(L)'
;MTFSISPETFNYIAISLARYKWQLLLWSVFLLLLFVALQSQIQHQTPGALVWLAILILFIAIESLVIAAFMFFFQVLPSSREENRSWYKFYRFIEWCETLLFTLLLPLPLVLFIYAYLRLGLG
;
A
#
# COMPACT_ATOMS: atom_id res chain seq x y z
N MET A 1 22.83 -12.24 -2.73
CA MET A 1 21.76 -12.24 -1.71
C MET A 1 20.45 -12.49 -2.44
N THR A 2 19.90 -13.69 -2.34
CA THR A 2 18.60 -14.02 -2.94
C THR A 2 17.51 -13.40 -2.07
N PHE A 3 16.89 -12.32 -2.55
CA PHE A 3 15.67 -11.78 -1.92
C PHE A 3 14.59 -12.85 -2.02
N SER A 4 14.45 -13.66 -0.97
CA SER A 4 13.40 -14.67 -0.90
C SER A 4 12.15 -13.97 -0.38
N ILE A 5 11.15 -13.84 -1.25
CA ILE A 5 9.81 -13.40 -0.85
C ILE A 5 9.31 -14.43 0.17
N SER A 6 9.25 -14.02 1.44
CA SER A 6 8.80 -14.89 2.53
C SER A 6 8.12 -14.06 3.61
N PRO A 7 7.25 -14.67 4.43
CA PRO A 7 6.62 -13.97 5.54
C PRO A 7 7.61 -13.31 6.50
N GLU A 8 8.79 -13.91 6.71
CA GLU A 8 9.84 -13.37 7.58
C GLU A 8 10.50 -12.13 6.99
N THR A 9 10.78 -12.13 5.69
CA THR A 9 11.39 -10.96 5.05
C THR A 9 10.42 -9.79 5.06
N PHE A 10 9.12 -10.06 4.85
CA PHE A 10 8.06 -9.06 4.97
C PHE A 10 7.89 -8.58 6.40
N ASN A 11 7.93 -9.47 7.39
CA ASN A 11 7.91 -9.12 8.82
C ASN A 11 9.09 -8.25 9.23
N TYR A 12 10.32 -8.58 8.80
CA TYR A 12 11.50 -7.78 9.08
C TYR A 12 11.38 -6.35 8.53
N ILE A 13 10.93 -6.22 7.27
CA ILE A 13 10.69 -4.92 6.65
C ILE A 13 9.59 -4.16 7.42
N ALA A 14 8.48 -4.82 7.74
CA ALA A 14 7.37 -4.22 8.47
C ALA A 14 7.78 -3.72 9.85
N ILE A 15 8.57 -4.48 10.61
CA ILE A 15 9.09 -4.06 11.93
C ILE A 15 9.99 -2.84 11.81
N SER A 16 10.87 -2.80 10.80
CA SER A 16 11.79 -1.68 10.58
C SER A 16 11.05 -0.36 10.30
N LEU A 17 9.90 -0.43 9.62
CA LEU A 17 9.09 0.72 9.23
C LEU A 17 7.92 0.99 10.19
N ALA A 18 7.64 0.08 11.14
CA ALA A 18 6.44 0.09 11.99
C ALA A 18 6.21 1.40 12.75
N ARG A 19 7.28 2.18 13.01
CA ARG A 19 7.19 3.51 13.63
C ARG A 19 6.29 4.47 12.82
N TYR A 20 6.29 4.36 11.50
CA TYR A 20 5.60 5.29 10.60
C TYR A 20 4.18 4.87 10.26
N LYS A 21 3.72 3.68 10.69
CA LYS A 21 2.42 3.12 10.25
C LYS A 21 1.22 4.04 10.49
N TRP A 22 1.14 4.64 11.68
CA TRP A 22 0.03 5.53 12.04
C TRP A 22 0.13 6.87 11.31
N GLN A 23 1.35 7.35 11.09
CA GLN A 23 1.58 8.58 10.33
C GLN A 23 1.15 8.37 8.87
N LEU A 24 1.57 7.27 8.24
CA LEU A 24 1.19 6.93 6.87
C LEU A 24 -0.33 6.72 6.72
N LEU A 25 -0.97 6.09 7.69
CA LEU A 25 -2.42 5.93 7.71
C LEU A 25 -3.12 7.30 7.81
N LEU A 26 -2.68 8.17 8.70
CA LEU A 26 -3.26 9.52 8.85
C LEU A 26 -3.03 10.36 7.59
N TRP A 27 -1.83 10.29 7.00
CA TRP A 27 -1.52 10.95 5.73
C TRP A 27 -2.38 10.41 4.59
N SER A 28 -2.63 9.10 4.52
CA SER A 28 -3.51 8.54 3.49
C SER A 28 -4.94 9.08 3.61
N VAL A 29 -5.49 9.16 4.82
CA VAL A 29 -6.82 9.73 5.08
C VAL A 29 -6.85 11.22 4.71
N PHE A 30 -5.84 11.98 5.14
CA PHE A 30 -5.73 13.39 4.81
C PHE A 30 -5.65 13.63 3.30
N LEU A 31 -4.83 12.87 2.58
CA LEU A 31 -4.68 13.01 1.13
C LEU A 31 -5.94 12.59 0.36
N LEU A 32 -6.66 11.56 0.84
CA LEU A 32 -7.96 11.20 0.27
C LEU A 32 -9.00 12.32 0.45
N LEU A 33 -9.06 12.93 1.64
CA LEU A 33 -9.95 14.07 1.88
C LEU A 33 -9.56 15.27 1.01
N LEU A 34 -8.25 15.55 0.88
CA LEU A 34 -7.73 16.59 0.01
C LEU A 34 -8.10 16.31 -1.45
N PHE A 35 -8.00 15.07 -1.91
CA PHE A 35 -8.41 14.67 -3.25
C PHE A 35 -9.90 14.92 -3.49
N VAL A 36 -10.78 14.53 -2.56
CA VAL A 36 -12.22 14.79 -2.68
C VAL A 36 -12.51 16.30 -2.76
N ALA A 37 -11.83 17.09 -1.91
CA ALA A 37 -11.96 18.54 -1.92
C ALA A 37 -11.50 19.14 -3.26
N LEU A 38 -10.35 18.70 -3.79
CA LEU A 38 -9.85 19.13 -5.10
C LEU A 38 -10.80 18.72 -6.21
N GLN A 39 -11.29 17.48 -6.21
CA GLN A 39 -12.20 16.97 -7.22
C GLN A 39 -13.50 17.77 -7.28
N SER A 40 -14.02 18.25 -6.14
CA SER A 40 -15.21 19.11 -6.10
C SER A 40 -15.00 20.47 -6.78
N GLN A 41 -13.75 20.92 -6.92
CA GLN A 41 -13.39 22.17 -7.57
C GLN A 41 -13.02 21.99 -9.06
N ILE A 42 -12.81 20.76 -9.52
CA ILE A 42 -12.50 20.47 -10.91
C ILE A 42 -13.76 20.66 -11.76
N GLN A 43 -13.77 21.73 -12.57
CA GLN A 43 -14.79 22.05 -13.57
C GLN A 43 -14.22 21.92 -15.00
N HIS A 44 -15.05 22.10 -16.02
CA HIS A 44 -14.67 21.90 -17.43
C HIS A 44 -13.49 22.76 -17.94
N GLN A 45 -13.06 23.80 -17.23
CA GLN A 45 -11.93 24.68 -17.61
C GLN A 45 -10.68 24.48 -16.74
N THR A 46 -10.63 23.43 -15.93
CA THR A 46 -9.48 23.24 -15.01
C THR A 46 -8.22 22.91 -15.80
N PRO A 47 -7.09 23.62 -15.56
CA PRO A 47 -5.80 23.29 -16.18
C PRO A 47 -5.42 21.83 -15.99
N GLY A 48 -4.99 21.15 -17.07
CA GLY A 48 -4.64 19.73 -17.04
C GLY A 48 -3.56 19.38 -16.00
N ALA A 49 -2.66 20.30 -15.69
CA ALA A 49 -1.65 20.13 -14.64
C ALA A 49 -2.27 19.94 -13.24
N LEU A 50 -3.37 20.65 -12.92
CA LEU A 50 -4.07 20.51 -11.64
C LEU A 50 -4.81 19.17 -11.56
N VAL A 51 -5.34 18.68 -12.68
CA VAL A 51 -5.94 17.35 -12.76
C VAL A 51 -4.88 16.27 -12.52
N TRP A 52 -3.71 16.39 -13.14
CA TRP A 52 -2.58 15.49 -12.88
C TRP A 52 -2.09 15.53 -11.43
N LEU A 53 -2.06 16.71 -10.82
CA LEU A 53 -1.75 16.84 -9.40
C LEU A 53 -2.77 16.10 -8.53
N ALA A 54 -4.06 16.24 -8.80
CA ALA A 54 -5.10 15.52 -8.08
C ALA A 54 -4.96 13.99 -8.24
N ILE A 55 -4.68 13.51 -9.45
CA ILE A 55 -4.41 12.09 -9.71
C ILE A 55 -3.17 11.62 -8.93
N LEU A 56 -2.07 12.38 -8.96
CA LEU A 56 -0.85 12.05 -8.20
C LEU A 56 -1.14 11.95 -6.70
N ILE A 57 -1.90 12.90 -6.14
CA ILE A 57 -2.32 12.88 -4.73
C ILE A 57 -3.10 11.60 -4.42
N LEU A 58 -4.04 11.21 -5.29
CA LEU A 58 -4.83 9.99 -5.13
C LEU A 58 -3.94 8.74 -5.07
N PHE A 59 -2.98 8.61 -6.00
CA PHE A 59 -2.08 7.46 -6.04
C PHE A 59 -1.14 7.42 -4.82
N ILE A 60 -0.60 8.56 -4.39
CA ILE A 60 0.21 8.63 -3.18
C ILE A 60 -0.62 8.25 -1.94
N ALA A 61 -1.89 8.66 -1.89
CA ALA A 61 -2.78 8.32 -0.78
C ALA A 61 -3.01 6.81 -0.70
N ILE A 62 -3.33 6.18 -1.84
CA ILE A 62 -3.55 4.73 -1.93
C ILE A 62 -2.26 3.98 -1.61
N GLU A 63 -1.12 4.37 -2.17
CA GLU A 63 0.18 3.75 -1.89
C GLU A 63 0.52 3.83 -0.39
N SER A 64 0.33 4.99 0.22
CA SER A 64 0.53 5.17 1.67
C SER A 64 -0.37 4.28 2.51
N LEU A 65 -1.63 4.08 2.07
CA LEU A 65 -2.57 3.17 2.72
C LEU A 65 -2.13 1.70 2.59
N VAL A 66 -1.68 1.29 1.40
CA VAL A 66 -1.18 -0.07 1.14
C VAL A 66 0.06 -0.35 1.99
N ILE A 67 1.01 0.58 2.04
CA ILE A 67 2.22 0.48 2.88
C ILE A 67 1.85 0.43 4.36
N ALA A 68 0.88 1.24 4.81
CA ALA A 68 0.38 1.19 6.17
C ALA A 68 -0.25 -0.17 6.51
N ALA A 69 -1.13 -0.67 5.64
CA ALA A 69 -1.75 -1.99 5.80
C ALA A 69 -0.70 -3.11 5.85
N PHE A 70 0.27 -3.09 4.94
CA PHE A 70 1.40 -4.02 4.93
C PHE A 70 2.08 -4.09 6.31
N MET A 71 2.40 -2.94 6.91
CA MET A 71 2.99 -2.92 8.24
C MET A 71 2.06 -3.49 9.31
N PHE A 72 0.75 -3.24 9.26
CA PHE A 72 -0.19 -3.79 10.24
C PHE A 72 -0.28 -5.32 10.19
N PHE A 73 -0.35 -5.90 8.99
CA PHE A 73 -0.42 -7.35 8.81
C PHE A 73 0.90 -8.04 9.17
N PHE A 74 2.02 -7.51 8.70
CA PHE A 74 3.31 -8.18 8.87
C PHE A 74 4.08 -7.78 10.12
N GLN A 75 3.69 -6.78 10.92
CA GLN A 75 4.45 -6.42 12.13
C GLN A 75 4.50 -7.56 13.17
N VAL A 76 3.48 -8.42 13.23
CA VAL A 76 3.40 -9.54 14.15
C VAL A 76 2.92 -10.78 13.41
N LEU A 77 3.78 -11.79 13.28
CA LEU A 77 3.42 -13.07 12.67
C LEU A 77 2.61 -13.93 13.67
N PRO A 78 1.34 -14.28 13.38
CA PRO A 78 0.53 -15.10 14.28
C PRO A 78 1.14 -16.48 14.56
N SER A 79 1.85 -17.07 13.58
CA SER A 79 2.49 -18.38 13.75
C SER A 79 3.56 -18.38 14.85
N SER A 80 4.12 -17.22 15.21
CA SER A 80 5.16 -17.10 16.24
C SER A 80 4.64 -17.25 17.67
N ARG A 81 3.31 -17.19 17.87
CA ARG A 81 2.67 -17.24 19.20
C ARG A 81 1.98 -18.56 19.51
N GLU A 82 1.91 -19.47 18.56
CA GLU A 82 1.13 -20.71 18.66
C GLU A 82 2.01 -21.93 18.91
N GLU A 83 1.84 -22.58 20.07
CA GLU A 83 2.52 -23.82 20.42
C GLU A 83 1.87 -25.05 19.77
N ASN A 84 0.59 -24.97 19.40
CA ASN A 84 -0.13 -26.07 18.81
C ASN A 84 0.22 -26.24 17.32
N ARG A 85 0.77 -27.41 16.97
CA ARG A 85 1.24 -27.76 15.62
C ARG A 85 0.19 -27.61 14.51
N SER A 86 -1.10 -27.81 14.81
CA SER A 86 -2.16 -27.67 13.80
C SER A 86 -2.48 -26.21 13.51
N TRP A 87 -2.60 -25.39 14.56
CA TRP A 87 -2.84 -23.94 14.45
C TRP A 87 -1.65 -23.23 13.81
N TYR A 88 -0.43 -23.64 14.15
CA TYR A 88 0.78 -23.15 13.50
C TYR A 88 0.73 -23.28 11.96
N LYS A 89 0.40 -24.46 11.44
CA LYS A 89 0.32 -24.69 9.98
C LYS A 89 -0.75 -23.84 9.31
N PHE A 90 -1.87 -23.64 9.98
CA PHE A 90 -2.98 -22.82 9.47
C PHE A 90 -2.58 -21.34 9.38
N TYR A 91 -2.04 -20.76 10.46
CA TYR A 91 -1.56 -19.38 10.43
C TYR A 91 -0.45 -19.18 9.43
N ARG A 92 0.45 -20.15 9.31
CA ARG A 92 1.51 -20.13 8.32
C ARG A 92 1.00 -20.09 6.88
N PHE A 93 -0.09 -20.79 6.59
CA PHE A 93 -0.72 -20.73 5.28
C PHE A 93 -1.31 -19.33 5.01
N ILE A 94 -1.99 -18.74 6.00
CA ILE A 94 -2.50 -17.36 5.91
C ILE A 94 -1.38 -16.36 5.64
N GLU A 95 -0.28 -16.44 6.39
CA GLU A 95 0.89 -15.56 6.23
C GLU A 95 1.46 -15.62 4.79
N TRP A 96 1.48 -16.81 4.17
CA TRP A 96 1.90 -16.97 2.77
C TRP A 96 0.90 -16.38 1.78
N CYS A 97 -0.40 -16.53 2.03
CA CYS A 97 -1.44 -15.88 1.24
C CYS A 97 -1.33 -14.35 1.32
N GLU A 98 -1.13 -13.80 2.52
CA GLU A 98 -0.89 -12.37 2.72
C GLU A 98 0.39 -11.92 2.01
N THR A 99 1.46 -12.71 2.06
CA THR A 99 2.74 -12.39 1.41
C THR A 99 2.55 -12.28 -0.09
N LEU A 100 1.84 -13.23 -0.71
CA LEU A 100 1.50 -13.19 -2.13
C LEU A 100 0.63 -11.99 -2.47
N LEU A 101 -0.39 -11.70 -1.65
CA LEU A 101 -1.29 -10.57 -1.84
C LEU A 101 -0.51 -9.25 -1.83
N PHE A 102 0.31 -9.01 -0.80
CA PHE A 102 1.07 -7.77 -0.66
C PHE A 102 2.22 -7.65 -1.65
N THR A 103 2.77 -8.76 -2.15
CA THR A 103 3.73 -8.75 -3.27
C THR A 103 3.11 -8.14 -4.53
N LEU A 104 1.83 -8.43 -4.79
CA LEU A 104 1.10 -7.85 -5.92
C LEU A 104 0.58 -6.45 -5.60
N LEU A 105 0.11 -6.23 -4.38
CA LEU A 105 -0.57 -4.99 -3.99
C LEU A 105 0.40 -3.82 -3.80
N LEU A 106 1.59 -4.03 -3.26
CA LEU A 106 2.59 -2.98 -3.04
C LEU A 106 2.98 -2.24 -4.34
N PRO A 107 3.37 -2.90 -5.44
CA PRO A 107 3.74 -2.19 -6.66
C PRO A 107 2.52 -1.67 -7.45
N LEU A 108 1.30 -2.11 -7.13
CA LEU A 108 0.13 -1.91 -7.98
C LEU A 108 -0.23 -0.43 -8.19
N PRO A 109 -0.33 0.43 -7.16
CA PRO A 109 -0.67 1.84 -7.37
C PRO A 109 0.37 2.56 -8.22
N LEU A 110 1.66 2.27 -8.00
CA LEU A 110 2.75 2.82 -8.79
C LEU A 110 2.68 2.39 -10.26
N VAL A 111 2.45 1.10 -10.53
CA VAL A 111 2.28 0.58 -11.90
C VAL A 111 1.07 1.23 -12.59
N LEU A 112 -0.05 1.36 -11.89
CA LEU A 112 -1.25 1.99 -12.42
C LEU A 112 -1.06 3.48 -12.70
N PHE A 113 -0.32 4.20 -11.85
CA PHE A 113 0.03 5.60 -12.09
C PHE A 113 0.89 5.76 -13.34
N ILE A 114 1.92 4.93 -13.51
CA ILE A 114 2.76 4.93 -14.72
C ILE A 114 1.91 4.62 -15.95
N TYR A 115 1.05 3.61 -15.88
CA TYR A 115 0.14 3.28 -16.98
C TYR A 115 -0.79 4.46 -17.34
N ALA A 116 -1.40 5.10 -16.34
CA ALA A 116 -2.25 6.27 -16.55
C ALA A 116 -1.46 7.41 -17.21
N TYR A 117 -0.24 7.68 -16.75
CA TYR A 117 0.64 8.70 -17.31
C TYR A 117 0.98 8.41 -18.78
N LEU A 118 1.37 7.18 -19.11
CA LEU A 118 1.69 6.81 -20.49
C LEU A 118 0.47 6.89 -21.42
N ARG A 119 -0.72 6.52 -20.93
CA ARG A 119 -1.95 6.50 -21.75
C ARG A 119 -2.59 7.87 -21.93
N LEU A 120 -2.63 8.68 -20.87
CA LEU A 120 -3.38 9.96 -20.84
C LEU A 120 -2.47 11.19 -20.90
N GLY A 121 -1.18 11.05 -20.56
CA GLY A 121 -0.22 12.16 -20.55
C GLY A 121 0.54 12.33 -21.87
N LEU A 122 0.61 11.28 -22.69
CA LEU A 122 1.25 11.28 -24.02
C LEU A 122 0.23 11.23 -25.17
N GLY A 123 -1.06 11.12 -24.86
CA GLY A 123 -2.17 11.00 -25.82
C GLY A 123 -2.89 12.33 -26.07
#